data_AF-A0A967WBG5-F1
#
_entry.id   AF-A0A967WBG5-F1
#
_cell.length_a   1.000
_cell.length_b   1.000
_cell.length_c   1.000
_cell.angle_alpha   90.00
_cell.angle_beta   90.00
_cell.angle_gamma   90.00
#
_symmetry.space_group_name_H-M   'P 1'
#
loop_
_entity.id
_entity.type
_entity.pdbx_description
1 polymer ?
#
loop_
_entity_poly.entity_id
_entity_poly.type
_entity_poly.pdbx_seq_one_letter_code
_entity_poly.pdbx_strand_id
1 'polypeptide(L)'
;MGRLLRNSDSHLVAQGYCMGYITGVSQIGTLAYRIGYSSAQKRQPQTNRDICIPPNVSLVERIKAVIAYLYSHPEKLEKHQTVLTYQALRETYPCAKPE
;
A
#
# COMPACT_ATOMS: atom_id res chain seq x y z
N MET A 1 -3.11 32.41 25.47
CA MET A 1 -3.83 31.33 24.75
C MET A 1 -3.52 31.45 23.26
N GLY A 2 -2.99 30.37 22.68
CA GLY A 2 -2.15 30.39 21.47
C GLY A 2 -2.87 30.58 20.14
N ARG A 3 -2.25 31.40 19.28
CA ARG A 3 -2.61 31.62 17.86
C ARG A 3 -1.39 31.31 16.96
N LEU A 4 -0.84 30.09 17.00
CA LEU A 4 0.31 29.73 16.16
C LEU A 4 0.28 28.35 15.47
N LEU A 5 -0.84 27.60 15.46
CA LEU A 5 -0.85 26.22 14.91
C LEU A 5 -1.79 25.93 13.73
N ARG A 6 -2.49 26.91 13.15
CA ARG A 6 -3.49 26.60 12.11
C ARG A 6 -2.96 26.00 10.79
N ASN A 7 -1.71 26.25 10.40
CA ASN A 7 -1.15 25.71 9.14
C ASN A 7 -0.35 24.41 9.33
N SER A 8 0.38 24.28 10.43
CA SER A 8 1.16 23.08 10.73
C SER A 8 0.26 21.88 11.04
N ASP A 9 -0.87 22.11 11.72
CA ASP A 9 -1.83 21.06 12.07
C ASP A 9 -2.45 20.42 10.81
N SER A 10 -2.76 21.21 9.78
CA SER A 10 -3.31 20.68 8.52
C SER A 10 -2.32 19.76 7.80
N HIS A 11 -1.03 20.10 7.82
CA HIS A 11 0.01 19.29 7.19
C HIS A 11 0.25 17.99 7.97
N LEU A 12 0.26 18.05 9.31
CA LEU A 12 0.37 16.87 10.17
C LEU A 12 -0.84 15.95 10.03
N VAL A 13 -2.06 16.50 9.94
CA VAL A 13 -3.29 15.74 9.71
C VAL A 13 -3.27 15.08 8.34
N ALA A 14 -2.86 15.79 7.28
CA ALA A 14 -2.75 15.23 5.94
C ALA A 14 -1.70 14.11 5.86
N GLN A 15 -0.54 14.29 6.51
CA GLN A 15 0.48 13.24 6.63
C GLN A 15 -0.06 12.02 7.40
N GLY A 16 -0.73 12.25 8.52
CA GLY A 16 -1.38 11.20 9.32
C GLY A 16 -2.40 10.40 8.50
N TYR A 17 -3.22 11.09 7.70
CA TYR A 17 -4.18 10.46 6.81
C TYR A 17 -3.49 9.58 5.76
N CYS A 18 -2.46 10.08 5.07
CA CYS A 18 -1.72 9.32 4.06
C CYS A 18 -1.08 8.07 4.65
N MET A 19 -0.43 8.21 5.81
CA MET A 19 0.19 7.10 6.55
C MET A 19 -0.84 6.03 6.95
N GLY A 20 -1.97 6.46 7.51
CA GLY A 20 -3.05 5.56 7.90
C GLY A 20 -3.66 4.84 6.70
N TYR A 21 -3.85 5.55 5.59
CA TYR A 21 -4.41 5.02 4.36
C TYR A 21 -3.54 3.91 3.76
N ILE A 22 -2.24 4.19 3.56
CA ILE A 22 -1.29 3.22 3.00
C ILE A 22 -1.16 2.01 3.93
N THR A 23 -1.16 2.24 5.25
CA THR A 23 -1.15 1.16 6.24
C THR A 23 -2.37 0.26 6.07
N GLY A 24 -3.58 0.84 6.00
CA GLY A 24 -4.82 0.09 5.83
C GLY A 24 -4.84 -0.76 4.56
N VAL A 25 -4.49 -0.17 3.41
CA VAL A 25 -4.43 -0.91 2.13
C VAL A 25 -3.40 -2.04 2.19
N SER A 26 -2.23 -1.79 2.77
CA SER A 26 -1.17 -2.80 2.88
C SER A 26 -1.58 -3.98 3.76
N GLN A 27 -2.30 -3.72 4.86
CA GLN A 27 -2.80 -4.76 5.77
C GLN A 27 -3.90 -5.58 5.11
N ILE A 28 -4.87 -4.93 4.45
CA ILE A 28 -5.95 -5.64 3.75
C ILE A 28 -5.38 -6.50 2.61
N GLY A 29 -4.44 -5.97 1.82
CA GLY A 29 -3.80 -6.74 0.75
C GLY A 29 -3.04 -7.97 1.28
N THR A 30 -2.30 -7.81 2.37
CA THR A 30 -1.57 -8.92 3.01
C THR A 30 -2.54 -9.93 3.65
N LEU A 31 -3.62 -9.46 4.27
CA LEU A 31 -4.64 -10.32 4.87
C LEU A 31 -5.40 -11.12 3.81
N ALA A 32 -5.79 -10.49 2.70
CA ALA A 32 -6.42 -11.16 1.58
C ALA A 32 -5.55 -12.30 1.04
N TYR A 33 -4.24 -12.08 0.92
CA TYR A 33 -3.29 -13.13 0.58
C TYR A 33 -3.28 -14.27 1.61
N ARG A 34 -3.19 -13.95 2.90
CA ARG A 34 -3.15 -14.98 3.97
C ARG A 34 -4.44 -15.80 4.07
N ILE A 35 -5.59 -15.15 3.92
CA ILE A 35 -6.89 -15.82 3.92
C ILE A 35 -7.02 -16.68 2.66
N GLY A 36 -6.70 -16.15 1.48
CA GLY A 36 -6.69 -16.93 0.24
C GLY A 36 -5.82 -18.18 0.34
N TYR A 37 -4.62 -18.03 0.90
CA TYR A 37 -3.69 -19.13 1.17
C TYR A 37 -4.22 -20.14 2.20
N SER A 38 -4.94 -19.68 3.23
CA SER A 38 -5.45 -20.53 4.31
C SER A 38 -6.79 -21.20 4.00
N SER A 39 -7.63 -20.62 3.14
CA SER A 39 -9.03 -21.04 2.93
C SER A 39 -9.23 -21.86 1.67
N ALA A 40 -8.31 -21.78 0.69
CA ALA A 40 -8.46 -22.46 -0.58
C ALA A 40 -7.16 -23.12 -1.01
N GLN A 41 -6.90 -24.33 -0.48
CA GLN A 41 -6.01 -25.31 -1.11
C GLN A 41 -4.52 -24.90 -1.19
N LYS A 42 -3.60 -25.82 -0.88
CA LYS A 42 -2.17 -25.73 -1.26
C LYS A 42 -1.93 -25.69 -2.79
N ARG A 43 -2.90 -25.19 -3.59
CA ARG A 43 -2.99 -25.31 -5.05
C ARG A 43 -3.41 -24.03 -5.77
N GLN A 44 -3.70 -22.92 -5.09
CA GLN A 44 -3.88 -21.67 -5.83
C GLN A 44 -2.49 -21.09 -6.15
N PRO A 45 -2.06 -21.07 -7.42
CA PRO A 45 -0.78 -20.50 -7.78
C PRO A 45 -0.79 -19.04 -7.35
N GLN A 46 0.28 -18.59 -6.69
CA GLN A 46 0.47 -17.18 -6.31
C GLN A 46 0.11 -16.33 -7.52
N THR A 47 -1.01 -15.62 -7.44
CA THR A 47 -1.50 -14.90 -8.61
C THR A 47 -0.72 -13.60 -8.67
N ASN A 48 -0.49 -13.07 -9.87
CA ASN A 48 0.12 -11.75 -10.06
C ASN A 48 -0.78 -10.60 -9.56
N ARG A 49 -1.76 -10.91 -8.70
CA ARG A 49 -2.71 -9.98 -8.09
C ARG A 49 -2.37 -9.72 -6.63
N ASP A 50 -1.62 -10.59 -5.96
CA ASP A 50 -1.36 -10.53 -4.52
C ASP A 50 -0.18 -9.60 -4.15
N ILE A 51 -0.19 -9.07 -2.93
CA ILE A 51 0.87 -8.22 -2.37
C ILE A 51 1.60 -9.01 -1.28
N CYS A 52 2.91 -9.20 -1.44
CA CYS A 52 3.75 -9.93 -0.49
C CYS A 52 4.81 -9.01 0.13
N ILE A 53 4.38 -8.13 1.05
CA ILE A 53 5.30 -7.21 1.73
C ILE A 53 6.15 -8.00 2.75
N PRO A 54 7.49 -8.01 2.63
CA PRO A 54 8.36 -8.63 3.61
C PRO A 54 8.21 -8.01 5.01
N PRO A 55 8.41 -8.79 6.09
CA PRO A 55 8.15 -8.33 7.46
C PRO A 55 9.07 -7.18 7.91
N ASN A 56 10.22 -7.00 7.27
CA ASN A 56 11.21 -5.97 7.58
C ASN A 56 10.98 -4.65 6.83
N VAL A 57 9.96 -4.54 5.97
CA VAL A 57 9.67 -3.30 5.25
C VAL A 57 8.93 -2.32 6.15
N SER A 58 9.55 -1.17 6.38
CA SER A 58 9.01 -0.07 7.16
C SER A 58 7.80 0.62 6.49
N LEU A 59 7.06 1.41 7.25
CA LEU A 59 6.00 2.26 6.67
C LEU A 59 6.58 3.29 5.69
N VAL A 60 7.74 3.87 6.00
CA VAL A 60 8.39 4.86 5.14
C VAL A 60 8.76 4.26 3.78
N GLU A 61 9.27 3.04 3.74
CA GLU A 61 9.56 2.35 2.47
C GLU A 61 8.30 2.06 1.65
N ARG A 62 7.20 1.68 2.31
CA ARG A 62 5.89 1.54 1.63
C ARG A 62 5.39 2.87 1.06
N ILE A 63 5.55 3.97 1.79
CA ILE A 63 5.18 5.31 1.31
C ILE A 63 6.03 5.68 0.09
N LYS A 64 7.35 5.48 0.17
CA LYS A 64 8.27 5.76 -0.94
C LYS A 64 7.90 4.97 -2.19
N ALA A 65 7.54 3.69 -2.04
CA ALA A 65 7.07 2.85 -3.14
C ALA A 65 5.81 3.43 -3.81
N VAL A 66 4.82 3.84 -3.02
CA VAL A 66 3.60 4.48 -3.54
C VAL A 66 3.91 5.79 -4.26
N ILE A 67 4.72 6.66 -3.66
CA ILE A 67 5.13 7.93 -4.27
C ILE A 67 5.86 7.68 -5.60
N ALA A 68 6.83 6.75 -5.63
CA ALA A 68 7.57 6.40 -6.84
C ALA A 68 6.65 5.87 -7.95
N TYR A 69 5.65 5.07 -7.59
CA TYR A 69 4.65 4.58 -8.54
C TYR A 69 3.81 5.70 -9.15
N LEU A 70 3.34 6.66 -8.34
CA LEU A 70 2.54 7.78 -8.82
C LEU A 70 3.34 8.70 -9.75
N TYR A 71 4.63 8.92 -9.46
CA TYR A 71 5.52 9.70 -10.33
C TYR A 71 5.81 9.00 -11.67
N SER A 72 5.93 7.68 -11.67
CA SER A 72 6.21 6.89 -12.88
C SER A 72 4.96 6.60 -13.72
N HIS A 73 3.76 6.87 -13.18
CA HIS A 73 2.48 6.61 -13.85
C HIS A 73 1.50 7.80 -13.76
N PRO A 74 1.88 8.99 -14.25
CA PRO A 74 1.03 10.17 -14.19
C PRO A 74 -0.31 9.99 -14.92
N GLU A 75 -0.36 9.13 -15.94
CA GLU A 75 -1.56 8.80 -16.71
C GLU A 75 -2.61 8.00 -15.90
N LYS A 76 -2.22 7.43 -14.76
CA LYS A 76 -3.13 6.65 -13.91
C LYS A 76 -3.74 7.47 -12.77
N LEU A 77 -3.36 8.74 -12.61
CA LEU A 77 -3.74 9.56 -11.45
C LEU A 77 -5.25 9.84 -11.33
N GLU A 78 -6.02 9.65 -12.39
CA GLU A 78 -7.49 9.73 -12.36
C GLU A 78 -8.15 8.54 -11.63
N LYS A 79 -7.39 7.47 -11.37
CA LYS A 79 -7.90 6.29 -10.67
C LYS A 79 -8.07 6.56 -9.18
N HIS A 80 -8.99 5.81 -8.56
CA HIS A 80 -9.19 5.87 -7.12
C HIS A 80 -7.91 5.53 -6.34
N GLN A 81 -7.63 6.29 -5.28
CA GLN A 81 -6.42 6.16 -4.46
C GLN A 81 -6.17 4.73 -3.92
N THR A 82 -7.22 3.95 -3.62
CA THR A 82 -7.07 2.54 -3.21
C THR A 82 -6.43 1.71 -4.31
N VAL A 83 -6.89 1.90 -5.55
CA VAL A 83 -6.43 1.14 -6.72
C VAL A 83 -4.96 1.46 -6.98
N LEU A 84 -4.59 2.74 -6.93
CA LEU A 84 -3.21 3.17 -7.13
C LEU A 84 -2.29 2.66 -6.02
N THR A 85 -2.71 2.76 -4.77
CA THR A 85 -1.93 2.27 -3.61
C THR A 85 -1.72 0.75 -3.71
N TYR A 86 -2.78 0.01 -4.05
CA TYR A 86 -2.70 -1.44 -4.21
C TYR A 86 -1.78 -1.83 -5.38
N GLN A 87 -1.91 -1.17 -6.54
CA GLN A 87 -1.07 -1.43 -7.70
C GLN A 87 0.40 -1.12 -7.43
N ALA A 88 0.69 0.01 -6.78
CA ALA A 88 2.04 0.39 -6.39
C ALA A 88 2.70 -0.65 -5.49
N LEU A 89 2.00 -1.06 -4.42
CA LEU A 89 2.51 -2.06 -3.49
C LEU A 89 2.66 -3.44 -4.14
N ARG A 90 1.74 -3.82 -5.03
CA ARG A 90 1.81 -5.08 -5.77
C ARG A 90 3.01 -5.12 -6.74
N GLU A 91 3.24 -4.04 -7.46
CA GLU A 91 4.35 -3.94 -8.41
C GLU A 91 5.71 -3.91 -7.69
N THR A 92 5.77 -3.27 -6.53
CA THR A 92 6.99 -3.18 -5.72
C THR A 92 7.27 -4.47 -4.95
N TYR A 93 6.23 -5.13 -4.44
CA TYR A 93 6.31 -6.31 -3.60
C TYR A 93 5.50 -7.47 -4.21
N PRO A 94 5.86 -7.94 -5.42
CA PRO A 94 5.20 -9.07 -6.03
C PRO A 94 5.42 -10.32 -5.19
N CYS A 95 4.39 -11.15 -5.04
CA CYS A 95 4.60 -12.50 -4.59
C CYS A 95 5.42 -13.25 -5.64
N ALA A 96 6.37 -14.07 -5.20
CA ALA A 96 7.00 -15.05 -6.08
C ALA A 96 5.90 -15.89 -6.78
N LYS A 97 6.22 -16.54 -7.90
CA LYS A 97 5.38 -17.63 -8.41
C LYS A 97 5.86 -18.92 -7.72
N PRO A 98 4.96 -19.86 -7.37
CA PRO A 98 5.41 -21.19 -7.01
C PRO A 98 6.02 -21.81 -8.27
N GLU A 99 7.24 -22.33 -8.15
CA GLU A 99 7.84 -23.22 -9.16
C GLU A 99 7.04 -24.53 -9.28
#